data_AF-A0A7C4JPV2-F1
#
_entry.id   AF-A0A7C4JPV2-F1
#
_cell.length_a   1.000
_cell.length_b   1.000
_cell.length_c   1.000
_cell.angle_alpha   90.00
_cell.angle_beta   90.00
_cell.angle_gamma   90.00
#
_symmetry.space_group_name_H-M   'P 1'
#
loop_
_entity.id
_entity.type
_entity.pdbx_description
1 polymer ?
#
loop_
_entity_poly.entity_id
_entity_poly.type
_entity_poly.pdbx_seq_one_letter_code
_entity_poly.pdbx_strand_id
1 'polypeptide(L)'
;MWKFRLSEESRGIAVLAVFTVLVILSSAIAAETFRQAYSEKTRTFQLSSAMSTVRATASSIELELSEALRMAIVTAMYESGRQGEVSSEIKEKIISYINSRIQSGWEYSGFRQIVVYPIAENSLNLMWLPDGSLRISVFIPSRLVHVSGAEVIGLRVEAGASPRYLRLEHLARLAEEMLENTENSEDLEKSLNENYACEYILFRIFEDEIIVVDLYGGEVIVK
;
A
#
# COMPACT_ATOMS: atom_id res chain seq x y z
N MET A 1 -78.64 -35.33 24.15
CA MET A 1 -78.01 -34.47 23.12
C MET A 1 -78.36 -33.01 23.43
N TRP A 2 -77.55 -32.33 24.25
CA TRP A 2 -77.83 -30.95 24.68
C TRP A 2 -77.33 -29.96 23.62
N LYS A 3 -78.26 -29.37 22.86
CA LYS A 3 -77.95 -28.23 21.97
C LYS A 3 -77.92 -26.97 22.83
N PHE A 4 -76.72 -26.51 23.18
CA PHE A 4 -76.54 -25.16 23.73
C PHE A 4 -76.93 -24.13 22.66
N ARG A 5 -78.11 -23.52 22.78
CA ARG A 5 -78.47 -22.28 22.09
C ARG A 5 -77.90 -21.13 22.91
N LEU A 6 -76.68 -20.72 22.58
CA LEU A 6 -76.16 -19.39 22.96
C LEU A 6 -77.13 -18.32 22.42
N SER A 7 -77.50 -17.33 23.25
CA SER A 7 -78.25 -16.16 22.78
C SER A 7 -77.43 -15.42 21.71
N GLU A 8 -78.10 -14.74 20.79
CA GLU A 8 -77.46 -14.01 19.68
C GLU A 8 -76.40 -13.00 20.19
N GLU A 9 -76.68 -12.40 21.35
CA GLU A 9 -75.80 -11.48 22.08
C GLU A 9 -74.53 -12.16 22.61
N SER A 10 -74.66 -13.36 23.20
CA SER A 10 -73.51 -14.14 23.70
C SER A 10 -72.60 -14.67 22.57
N ARG A 11 -73.15 -14.88 21.37
CA ARG A 11 -72.36 -15.17 20.16
C ARG A 11 -71.61 -13.93 19.67
N GLY A 12 -72.25 -12.76 19.69
CA GLY A 12 -71.61 -11.49 19.32
C GLY A 12 -70.40 -11.16 20.19
N ILE A 13 -70.53 -11.34 21.51
CA ILE A 13 -69.43 -11.12 22.47
C ILE A 13 -68.28 -12.11 22.24
N ALA A 14 -68.58 -13.39 21.99
CA ALA A 14 -67.56 -14.40 21.71
C ALA A 14 -66.79 -14.10 20.41
N VAL A 15 -67.47 -13.65 19.35
CA VAL A 15 -66.83 -13.23 18.09
C VAL A 15 -65.96 -12.00 18.29
N LEU A 16 -66.45 -11.01 19.05
CA LEU A 16 -65.67 -9.82 19.39
C LEU A 16 -64.39 -10.18 20.15
N ALA A 17 -64.49 -11.05 21.16
CA ALA A 17 -63.34 -11.50 21.94
C ALA A 17 -62.29 -12.21 21.09
N VAL A 18 -62.70 -13.12 20.20
CA VAL A 18 -61.79 -13.80 19.27
C VAL A 18 -61.15 -12.80 18.31
N PHE A 19 -61.92 -11.85 17.78
CA PHE A 19 -61.39 -10.82 16.89
C PHE A 19 -60.38 -9.92 17.60
N THR A 20 -60.68 -9.46 18.82
CA THR A 20 -59.77 -8.65 19.62
C THR A 20 -58.48 -9.40 19.93
N VAL A 21 -58.56 -10.67 20.33
CA VAL A 21 -57.38 -11.52 20.56
C VAL A 21 -56.56 -11.68 19.28
N LEU A 22 -57.23 -11.90 18.14
CA LEU A 22 -56.56 -12.03 16.84
C LEU A 22 -55.85 -10.73 16.43
N VAL A 23 -56.48 -9.57 16.64
CA VAL A 23 -55.86 -8.26 16.37
C VAL A 23 -54.64 -8.05 17.26
N ILE A 24 -54.74 -8.32 18.56
CA ILE A 24 -53.61 -8.17 19.49
C ILE A 24 -52.45 -9.09 19.09
N LEU A 25 -52.73 -10.37 18.79
CA LEU A 25 -51.71 -11.32 18.34
C LEU A 25 -51.08 -10.89 17.01
N SER A 26 -51.88 -10.43 16.05
CA SER A 26 -51.38 -9.96 14.75
C SER A 26 -50.50 -8.72 14.91
N SER A 27 -50.89 -7.77 15.77
CA SER A 27 -50.07 -6.60 16.09
C SER A 27 -48.77 -6.98 16.82
N ALA A 28 -48.80 -7.94 17.74
CA ALA A 28 -47.61 -8.42 18.43
C ALA A 28 -46.63 -9.10 17.48
N ILE A 29 -47.13 -9.97 16.58
CA ILE A 29 -46.33 -10.63 15.55
C ILE A 29 -45.75 -9.59 14.59
N ALA A 30 -46.54 -8.62 14.13
CA ALA A 30 -46.07 -7.56 13.27
C ALA A 30 -44.96 -6.72 13.94
N ALA A 31 -45.15 -6.32 15.20
CA ALA A 31 -44.16 -5.55 15.95
C ALA A 31 -42.83 -6.31 16.09
N GLU A 32 -42.90 -7.59 16.43
CA GLU A 32 -41.70 -8.44 16.53
C GLU A 32 -41.01 -8.62 15.17
N THR A 33 -41.78 -8.80 14.09
CA THR A 33 -41.26 -8.91 12.73
C THR A 33 -40.55 -7.62 12.30
N PHE A 34 -41.13 -6.45 12.57
CA PHE A 34 -40.51 -5.16 12.29
C PHE A 34 -39.23 -4.94 13.11
N ARG A 35 -39.25 -5.32 14.40
CA ARG A 35 -38.08 -5.23 15.27
C ARG A 35 -36.92 -6.07 14.74
N GLN A 36 -37.19 -7.31 14.36
CA GLN A 36 -36.21 -8.21 13.77
C GLN A 36 -35.66 -7.64 12.46
N ALA A 37 -36.52 -7.24 11.53
CA ALA A 37 -36.11 -6.66 10.25
C ALA A 37 -35.26 -5.38 10.42
N TYR A 38 -35.61 -4.51 11.38
CA TYR A 38 -34.84 -3.30 11.66
C TYR A 38 -33.47 -3.61 12.27
N SER A 39 -33.39 -4.61 13.16
CA SER A 39 -32.13 -5.04 13.76
C SER A 39 -31.18 -5.64 12.72
N GLU A 40 -31.70 -6.43 11.78
CA GLU A 40 -30.93 -7.02 10.69
C GLU A 40 -30.44 -5.94 9.72
N LYS A 41 -31.31 -4.99 9.35
CA LYS A 41 -30.94 -3.84 8.51
C LYS A 41 -29.86 -2.97 9.17
N THR A 42 -29.95 -2.75 10.47
CA THR A 42 -28.94 -1.98 11.21
C THR A 42 -27.60 -2.72 11.25
N ARG A 43 -27.62 -4.03 11.49
CA ARG A 43 -26.41 -4.87 11.52
C ARG A 43 -25.71 -4.91 10.17
N THR A 44 -26.48 -5.08 9.08
CA THR A 44 -25.95 -5.08 7.71
C THR A 44 -25.36 -3.71 7.35
N PHE A 45 -26.03 -2.62 7.70
CA PHE A 45 -25.50 -1.27 7.52
C PHE A 45 -24.19 -1.06 8.30
N GLN A 46 -24.14 -1.45 9.58
CA GLN A 46 -22.93 -1.34 10.41
C GLN A 46 -21.76 -2.15 9.84
N LEU A 47 -22.02 -3.38 9.37
CA LEU A 47 -21.00 -4.22 8.75
C LEU A 47 -20.48 -3.61 7.45
N SER A 48 -21.38 -3.09 6.61
CA SER A 48 -21.00 -2.41 5.36
C SER A 48 -20.16 -1.17 5.62
N SER A 49 -20.55 -0.35 6.59
CA SER A 49 -19.80 0.85 6.97
C SER A 49 -18.42 0.48 7.50
N ALA A 50 -18.32 -0.53 8.37
CA ALA A 50 -17.05 -1.03 8.87
C ALA A 50 -16.15 -1.58 7.74
N MET A 51 -16.72 -2.30 6.77
CA MET A 51 -15.97 -2.79 5.62
C MET A 51 -15.36 -1.63 4.80
N SER A 52 -16.12 -0.55 4.59
CA SER A 52 -15.61 0.66 3.94
C SER A 52 -14.47 1.29 4.75
N THR A 53 -14.60 1.38 6.07
CA THR A 53 -13.55 1.91 6.96
C THR A 53 -12.28 1.07 6.90
N VAL A 54 -12.40 -0.27 6.94
CA VAL A 54 -11.25 -1.17 6.85
C VAL A 54 -10.54 -1.01 5.50
N ARG A 55 -11.30 -0.97 4.39
CA ARG A 55 -10.72 -0.77 3.06
C ARG A 55 -10.03 0.57 2.92
N ALA A 56 -10.65 1.66 3.39
CA ALA A 56 -10.05 2.98 3.36
C ALA A 56 -8.75 3.03 4.19
N THR A 57 -8.73 2.36 5.34
CA THR A 57 -7.53 2.25 6.18
C THR A 57 -6.45 1.42 5.50
N ALA A 58 -6.80 0.27 4.90
CA ALA A 58 -5.87 -0.54 4.12
C ALA A 58 -5.24 0.29 2.98
N SER A 59 -6.05 1.01 2.20
CA SER A 59 -5.54 1.88 1.13
C SER A 59 -4.68 3.03 1.64
N SER A 60 -4.98 3.57 2.83
CA SER A 60 -4.11 4.57 3.47
C SER A 60 -2.74 3.98 3.80
N ILE A 61 -2.70 2.76 4.34
CA ILE A 61 -1.44 2.06 4.65
C ILE A 61 -0.70 1.70 3.35
N GLU A 62 -1.39 1.27 2.30
CA GLU A 62 -0.79 0.99 0.98
C GLU A 62 -0.12 2.23 0.39
N LEU A 63 -0.79 3.38 0.43
CA LEU A 63 -0.24 4.65 -0.06
C LEU A 63 0.99 5.06 0.76
N GLU A 64 0.90 4.98 2.08
CA GLU A 64 2.03 5.32 2.95
C GLU A 64 3.23 4.41 2.71
N LEU A 65 3.01 3.09 2.61
CA LEU A 65 4.08 2.14 2.32
C LEU A 65 4.67 2.32 0.92
N SER A 66 3.85 2.70 -0.06
CA SER A 66 4.31 2.99 -1.42
C SER A 66 5.22 4.21 -1.44
N GLU A 67 4.86 5.25 -0.68
CA GLU A 67 5.69 6.45 -0.54
C GLU A 67 6.97 6.18 0.27
N ALA A 68 6.88 5.42 1.35
CA ALA A 68 8.04 4.97 2.12
C ALA A 68 9.00 4.14 1.26
N LEU A 69 8.46 3.24 0.43
CA LEU A 69 9.24 2.44 -0.51
C LEU A 69 9.90 3.33 -1.57
N ARG A 70 9.19 4.33 -2.10
CA ARG A 70 9.74 5.31 -3.05
C ARG A 70 10.94 6.05 -2.46
N MET A 71 10.80 6.55 -1.21
CA MET A 71 11.90 7.21 -0.50
C MET A 71 13.05 6.24 -0.24
N ALA A 72 12.76 5.01 0.19
CA ALA A 72 13.77 3.98 0.42
C ALA A 72 14.58 3.67 -0.85
N ILE A 73 13.93 3.60 -2.02
CA ILE A 73 14.63 3.42 -3.30
C ILE A 73 15.59 4.58 -3.56
N VAL A 74 15.12 5.83 -3.46
CA VAL A 74 15.96 7.02 -3.72
C VAL A 74 17.14 7.08 -2.75
N THR A 75 16.90 6.88 -1.46
CA THR A 75 17.93 6.88 -0.43
C THR A 75 18.96 5.77 -0.66
N ALA A 76 18.50 4.53 -0.92
CA ALA A 76 19.39 3.40 -1.16
C ALA A 76 20.25 3.62 -2.41
N MET A 77 19.68 4.15 -3.50
CA MET A 77 20.42 4.47 -4.72
C MET A 77 21.45 5.58 -4.49
N TYR A 78 21.09 6.64 -3.78
CA TYR A 78 22.01 7.74 -3.48
C TYR A 78 23.18 7.28 -2.60
N GLU A 79 22.89 6.51 -1.56
CA GLU A 79 23.92 5.95 -0.66
C GLU A 79 24.84 4.99 -1.39
N SER A 80 24.28 4.08 -2.17
CA SER A 80 25.05 3.08 -2.95
C SER A 80 25.90 3.77 -4.02
N GLY A 81 25.34 4.78 -4.69
CA GLY A 81 26.05 5.57 -5.70
C GLY A 81 27.21 6.34 -5.11
N ARG A 82 27.06 6.93 -3.93
CA ARG A 82 28.17 7.59 -3.21
C ARG A 82 29.25 6.64 -2.72
N GLN A 83 28.90 5.37 -2.53
CA GLN A 83 29.80 4.35 -2.02
C GLN A 83 30.42 3.49 -3.15
N GLY A 84 30.01 3.68 -4.40
CA GLY A 84 30.44 2.86 -5.54
C GLY A 84 29.94 1.41 -5.45
N GLU A 85 28.85 1.16 -4.74
CA GLU A 85 28.30 -0.18 -4.54
C GLU A 85 27.53 -0.68 -5.78
N VAL A 86 27.20 -1.97 -5.82
CA VAL A 86 26.46 -2.56 -6.93
C VAL A 86 24.97 -2.74 -6.61
N SER A 87 24.21 -3.19 -7.61
CA SER A 87 22.74 -3.27 -7.54
C SER A 87 22.17 -4.23 -6.50
N SER A 88 22.97 -5.16 -5.96
CA SER A 88 22.54 -6.06 -4.87
C SER A 88 22.36 -5.32 -3.55
N GLU A 89 23.23 -4.36 -3.27
CA GLU A 89 23.35 -3.63 -2.00
C GLU A 89 22.20 -2.63 -1.81
N ILE A 90 21.93 -1.78 -2.81
CA ILE A 90 20.68 -1.90 -3.57
C ILE A 90 19.44 -2.36 -2.81
N LYS A 91 19.12 -3.61 -3.13
CA LYS A 91 17.95 -4.35 -2.68
C LYS A 91 17.93 -4.53 -1.16
N GLU A 92 19.07 -4.86 -0.57
CA GLU A 92 19.18 -5.10 0.88
C GLU A 92 18.84 -3.84 1.69
N LYS A 93 19.37 -2.68 1.28
CA LYS A 93 19.06 -1.38 1.89
C LYS A 93 17.57 -1.06 1.80
N ILE A 94 16.95 -1.26 0.63
CA ILE A 94 15.52 -1.03 0.42
C ILE A 94 14.66 -1.91 1.36
N ILE A 95 15.00 -3.20 1.47
CA ILE A 95 14.32 -4.14 2.37
C ILE A 95 14.43 -3.70 3.82
N SER A 96 15.63 -3.30 4.23
CA SER A 96 15.89 -2.81 5.59
C SER A 96 15.02 -1.60 5.92
N TYR A 97 14.98 -0.61 5.02
CA TYR A 97 14.19 0.61 5.21
C TYR A 97 12.69 0.34 5.29
N ILE A 98 12.13 -0.47 4.38
CA ILE A 98 10.69 -0.75 4.40
C ILE A 98 10.29 -1.60 5.60
N ASN A 99 11.12 -2.58 5.99
CA ASN A 99 10.87 -3.39 7.18
C ASN A 99 10.97 -2.58 8.46
N SER A 100 11.88 -1.60 8.53
CA SER A 100 11.92 -0.65 9.64
C SER A 100 10.61 0.15 9.73
N ARG A 101 10.04 0.61 8.60
CA ARG A 101 8.73 1.28 8.63
C ARG A 101 7.61 0.32 9.06
N ILE A 102 7.59 -0.91 8.58
CA ILE A 102 6.58 -1.92 8.97
C ILE A 102 6.65 -2.20 10.48
N GLN A 103 7.85 -2.29 11.05
CA GLN A 103 8.05 -2.52 12.49
C GLN A 103 7.48 -1.40 13.37
N SER A 104 7.48 -0.15 12.90
CA SER A 104 6.81 0.96 13.61
C SER A 104 5.31 0.76 13.75
N GLY A 105 4.70 -0.08 12.91
CA GLY A 105 3.28 -0.42 12.99
C GLY A 105 2.34 0.74 12.65
N TRP A 106 1.06 0.51 12.94
CA TRP A 106 -0.03 1.48 12.76
C TRP A 106 -1.05 1.33 13.88
N GLU A 107 -1.55 2.46 14.36
CA GLU A 107 -2.63 2.50 15.34
C GLU A 107 -3.78 3.33 14.78
N TYR A 108 -4.93 2.68 14.58
CA TYR A 108 -6.17 3.33 14.17
C TYR A 108 -7.29 2.96 15.14
N SER A 109 -8.10 3.95 15.52
CA SER A 109 -9.28 3.72 16.37
C SER A 109 -10.29 2.81 15.67
N GLY A 110 -10.95 1.94 16.43
CA GLY A 110 -12.00 1.05 15.90
C GLY A 110 -11.46 -0.25 15.29
N PHE A 111 -10.15 -0.51 15.39
CA PHE A 111 -9.56 -1.78 14.97
C PHE A 111 -9.24 -2.65 16.19
N ARG A 112 -9.54 -3.94 16.09
CA ARG A 112 -9.06 -4.95 17.06
C ARG A 112 -7.61 -5.30 16.80
N GLN A 113 -7.23 -5.32 15.53
CA GLN A 113 -5.91 -5.76 15.09
C GLN A 113 -5.57 -5.11 13.75
N ILE A 114 -4.35 -4.60 13.66
CA ILE A 114 -3.68 -4.24 12.41
C ILE A 114 -2.30 -4.89 12.48
N VAL A 115 -2.05 -5.87 11.60
CA VAL A 115 -0.76 -6.54 11.50
C VAL A 115 -0.33 -6.50 10.05
N VAL A 116 0.88 -5.99 9.82
CA VAL A 116 1.57 -6.05 8.53
C VAL A 116 2.86 -6.81 8.78
N TYR A 117 3.10 -7.86 8.02
CA TYR A 117 4.27 -8.71 8.23
C TYR A 117 5.49 -8.15 7.46
N PRO A 118 6.71 -8.26 8.02
CA PRO A 118 7.93 -7.88 7.32
C PRO A 118 8.07 -8.60 5.98
N ILE A 119 8.65 -7.91 5.03
CA ILE A 119 8.95 -8.41 3.68
C ILE A 119 10.23 -9.25 3.74
N ALA A 120 10.18 -10.44 3.16
CA ALA A 120 11.37 -11.27 2.94
C ALA A 120 12.12 -10.84 1.67
N GLU A 121 13.41 -11.14 1.59
CA GLU A 121 14.25 -10.81 0.42
C GLU A 121 13.71 -11.31 -0.92
N ASN A 122 13.00 -12.45 -0.92
CA ASN A 122 12.48 -13.07 -2.13
C ASN A 122 11.07 -12.64 -2.50
N SER A 123 10.42 -11.79 -1.68
CA SER A 123 9.05 -11.34 -1.93
C SER A 123 8.95 -10.04 -2.73
N LEU A 124 10.04 -9.30 -2.91
CA LEU A 124 10.05 -8.07 -3.72
C LEU A 124 10.34 -8.40 -5.18
N ASN A 125 9.46 -7.93 -6.06
CA ASN A 125 9.71 -7.93 -7.49
C ASN A 125 10.39 -6.61 -7.87
N LEU A 126 11.71 -6.64 -8.06
CA LEU A 126 12.51 -5.52 -8.54
C LEU A 126 12.60 -5.57 -10.06
N MET A 127 12.17 -4.50 -10.71
CA MET A 127 12.22 -4.34 -12.16
C MET A 127 13.04 -3.11 -12.50
N TRP A 128 14.25 -3.35 -13.00
CA TRP A 128 15.06 -2.32 -13.64
C TRP A 128 14.48 -1.99 -15.01
N LEU A 129 14.18 -0.72 -15.25
CA LEU A 129 13.70 -0.23 -16.52
C LEU A 129 14.89 0.00 -17.47
N PRO A 130 14.66 0.03 -18.80
CA PRO A 130 15.72 0.25 -19.78
C PRO A 130 16.46 1.59 -19.63
N ASP A 131 15.83 2.58 -19.01
CA ASP A 131 16.43 3.87 -18.69
C ASP A 131 17.33 3.83 -17.44
N GLY A 132 17.44 2.70 -16.77
CA GLY A 132 18.23 2.49 -15.55
C GLY A 132 17.50 2.83 -14.26
N SER A 133 16.22 3.21 -14.31
CA SER A 133 15.38 3.46 -13.13
C SER A 133 14.83 2.16 -12.53
N LEU A 134 14.35 2.22 -11.28
CA LEU A 134 13.84 1.04 -10.56
C LEU A 134 12.35 1.17 -10.26
N ARG A 135 11.61 0.11 -10.58
CA ARG A 135 10.24 -0.13 -10.12
C ARG A 135 10.18 -1.34 -9.22
N ILE A 136 9.40 -1.24 -8.17
CA ILE A 136 9.18 -2.29 -7.19
C ILE A 136 7.69 -2.50 -7.02
N SER A 137 7.27 -3.76 -7.06
CA SER A 137 5.92 -4.18 -6.69
C SER A 137 6.01 -5.34 -5.71
N VAL A 138 5.24 -5.28 -4.64
CA VAL A 138 5.21 -6.31 -3.60
C VAL A 138 3.80 -6.48 -3.03
N PHE A 139 3.41 -7.73 -2.83
CA PHE A 139 2.25 -8.08 -2.03
C PHE A 139 2.73 -8.40 -0.61
N ILE A 140 2.28 -7.62 0.36
CA ILE A 140 2.67 -7.76 1.76
C ILE A 140 1.55 -8.50 2.49
N PRO A 141 1.81 -9.66 3.10
CA PRO A 141 0.85 -10.30 3.98
C PRO A 141 0.47 -9.34 5.09
N SER A 142 -0.83 -9.14 5.29
CA SER A 142 -1.36 -8.26 6.32
C SER A 142 -2.73 -8.73 6.77
N ARG A 143 -3.16 -8.26 7.93
CA ARG A 143 -4.51 -8.46 8.44
C ARG A 143 -4.98 -7.24 9.19
N LEU A 144 -6.07 -6.64 8.72
CA LEU A 144 -6.76 -5.53 9.38
C LEU A 144 -8.14 -6.03 9.81
N VAL A 145 -8.45 -5.96 11.10
CA VAL A 145 -9.71 -6.43 11.69
C VAL A 145 -10.38 -5.31 12.47
N HIS A 146 -11.56 -4.88 12.04
CA HIS A 146 -12.38 -3.89 12.73
C HIS A 146 -13.09 -4.49 13.95
N VAL A 147 -13.47 -3.66 14.92
CA VAL A 147 -14.23 -4.07 16.12
C VAL A 147 -15.55 -4.76 15.80
N SER A 148 -16.16 -4.48 14.65
CA SER A 148 -17.38 -5.14 14.18
C SER A 148 -17.15 -6.51 13.52
N GLY A 149 -15.89 -6.92 13.31
CA GLY A 149 -15.52 -8.18 12.64
C GLY A 149 -15.29 -8.07 11.13
N ALA A 150 -15.43 -6.89 10.52
CA ALA A 150 -15.01 -6.68 9.14
C ALA A 150 -13.49 -6.82 9.03
N GLU A 151 -13.00 -7.50 7.98
CA GLU A 151 -11.56 -7.71 7.78
C GLU A 151 -11.13 -7.50 6.32
N VAL A 152 -9.86 -7.11 6.16
CA VAL A 152 -9.12 -7.06 4.89
C VAL A 152 -7.77 -7.75 5.11
N ILE A 153 -7.34 -8.50 4.10
CA ILE A 153 -6.13 -9.31 4.13
C ILE A 153 -5.25 -8.91 2.94
N GLY A 154 -3.98 -8.70 3.21
CA GLY A 154 -2.99 -8.33 2.21
C GLY A 154 -3.00 -6.85 1.87
N LEU A 155 -1.84 -6.34 1.51
CA LEU A 155 -1.65 -5.00 0.97
C LEU A 155 -0.82 -5.12 -0.32
N ARG A 156 -1.18 -4.35 -1.33
CA ARG A 156 -0.37 -4.21 -2.54
C ARG A 156 0.38 -2.89 -2.48
N VAL A 157 1.70 -2.96 -2.55
CA VAL A 157 2.59 -1.80 -2.48
C VAL A 157 3.38 -1.72 -3.77
N GLU A 158 3.35 -0.55 -4.40
CA GLU A 158 4.05 -0.30 -5.65
C GLU A 158 4.75 1.05 -5.60
N ALA A 159 6.02 1.08 -5.98
CA ALA A 159 6.79 2.31 -6.04
C ALA A 159 7.73 2.29 -7.24
N GLY A 160 7.90 3.44 -7.87
CA GLY A 160 8.94 3.68 -8.84
C GLY A 160 9.71 4.94 -8.45
N ALA A 161 11.02 4.92 -8.63
CA ALA A 161 11.85 6.09 -8.41
C ALA A 161 12.52 6.50 -9.72
N SER A 162 12.64 7.81 -9.93
CA SER A 162 13.26 8.39 -11.12
C SER A 162 14.78 8.24 -11.24
N PRO A 163 15.59 8.08 -10.16
CA PRO A 163 17.04 7.99 -10.32
C PRO A 163 17.41 6.81 -11.23
N ARG A 164 18.17 7.12 -12.29
CA ARG A 164 18.59 6.17 -13.32
C ARG A 164 19.89 5.48 -12.90
N TYR A 165 19.90 4.82 -11.75
CA TYR A 165 21.12 4.28 -11.13
C TYR A 165 22.00 3.48 -12.10
N LEU A 166 21.43 2.47 -12.79
CA LEU A 166 22.20 1.63 -13.72
C LEU A 166 22.74 2.42 -14.92
N ARG A 167 22.05 3.49 -15.34
CA ARG A 167 22.54 4.37 -16.41
C ARG A 167 23.75 5.15 -15.92
N LEU A 168 23.69 5.70 -14.71
CA LEU A 168 24.79 6.44 -14.11
C LEU A 168 25.99 5.54 -13.82
N GLU A 169 25.76 4.35 -13.28
CA GLU A 169 26.79 3.33 -13.05
C GLU A 169 27.50 2.94 -14.35
N HIS A 170 26.73 2.70 -15.42
CA HIS A 170 27.30 2.39 -16.74
C HIS A 170 28.13 3.55 -17.31
N LEU A 171 27.62 4.78 -17.21
CA LEU A 171 28.30 5.97 -17.71
C LEU A 171 29.57 6.29 -16.91
N ALA A 172 29.56 6.03 -15.60
CA ALA A 172 30.73 6.20 -14.75
C ALA A 172 31.84 5.23 -15.16
N ARG A 173 31.53 3.94 -15.37
CA ARG A 173 32.49 2.95 -15.89
C ARG A 173 33.00 3.30 -17.29
N LEU A 174 32.13 3.79 -18.17
CA LEU A 174 32.54 4.24 -19.50
C LEU A 174 33.52 5.40 -19.42
N ALA A 175 33.26 6.38 -18.55
CA ALA A 175 34.16 7.52 -18.34
C ALA A 175 35.51 7.07 -17.76
N GLU A 176 35.51 6.09 -16.85
CA GLU A 176 36.73 5.47 -16.29
C GLU A 176 37.58 4.82 -17.39
N GLU A 177 36.98 3.96 -18.23
CA GLU A 177 37.66 3.35 -19.38
C GLU A 177 38.21 4.40 -20.36
N MET A 178 37.50 5.51 -20.57
CA MET A 178 37.96 6.58 -21.46
C MET A 178 39.11 7.41 -20.85
N LEU A 179 39.10 7.59 -19.53
CA LEU A 179 40.14 8.30 -18.79
C LEU A 179 41.47 7.54 -18.84
N GLU A 180 41.45 6.21 -18.72
CA GLU A 180 42.65 5.37 -18.88
C GLU A 180 43.34 5.53 -20.23
N ASN A 181 42.58 5.93 -21.26
CA ASN A 181 43.04 6.06 -22.64
C ASN A 181 43.32 7.52 -23.07
N THR A 182 43.19 8.49 -22.16
CA THR A 182 43.28 9.93 -22.48
C THR A 182 44.25 10.65 -21.55
N GLU A 183 45.18 11.45 -22.12
CA GLU A 183 46.13 12.24 -21.32
C GLU A 183 45.54 13.55 -20.75
N ASN A 184 44.40 14.01 -21.30
CA ASN A 184 43.73 15.25 -20.88
C ASN A 184 42.33 15.00 -20.31
N SER A 185 42.21 14.97 -18.98
CA SER A 185 40.95 14.77 -18.26
C SER A 185 39.95 15.91 -18.43
N GLU A 186 40.41 17.17 -18.58
CA GLU A 186 39.52 18.33 -18.76
C GLU A 186 38.79 18.28 -20.10
N ASP A 187 39.51 17.93 -21.18
CA ASP A 187 38.91 17.78 -22.51
C ASP A 187 37.90 16.63 -22.55
N LEU A 188 38.19 15.52 -21.84
CA LEU A 188 37.28 14.39 -21.70
C LEU A 188 36.01 14.78 -20.94
N GLU A 189 36.14 15.45 -19.79
CA GLU A 189 34.99 15.93 -19.00
C GLU A 189 34.09 16.82 -19.85
N LYS A 190 34.69 17.79 -20.57
CA LYS A 190 33.95 18.69 -21.45
C LYS A 190 33.22 17.92 -22.56
N SER A 191 33.89 16.98 -23.21
CA SER A 191 33.30 16.17 -24.28
C SER A 191 32.13 15.32 -23.77
N LEU A 192 32.28 14.66 -22.61
CA LEU A 192 31.21 13.88 -21.99
C LEU A 192 30.02 14.77 -21.62
N ASN A 193 30.27 15.92 -21.00
CA ASN A 193 29.21 16.87 -20.66
C ASN A 193 28.46 17.40 -21.88
N GLU A 194 29.14 17.66 -23.00
CA GLU A 194 28.51 18.05 -24.25
C GLU A 194 27.67 16.91 -24.86
N ASN A 195 28.19 15.69 -24.86
CA ASN A 195 27.52 14.51 -25.43
C ASN A 195 26.26 14.10 -24.65
N TYR A 196 26.27 14.27 -23.32
CA TYR A 196 25.18 13.84 -22.44
C TYR A 196 24.33 15.01 -21.90
N ALA A 197 24.55 16.24 -22.38
CA ALA A 197 23.78 17.42 -21.98
C ALA A 197 22.26 17.24 -22.18
N CYS A 198 21.85 16.61 -23.28
CA CYS A 198 20.43 16.34 -23.57
C CYS A 198 19.78 15.33 -22.60
N GLU A 199 20.58 14.49 -21.96
CA GLU A 199 20.13 13.56 -20.91
C GLU A 199 20.15 14.21 -19.52
N TYR A 200 20.58 15.48 -19.41
CA TYR A 200 20.76 16.20 -18.14
C TYR A 200 21.72 15.47 -17.17
N ILE A 201 22.76 14.86 -17.74
CA ILE A 201 23.81 14.18 -16.98
C ILE A 201 25.05 15.06 -16.94
N LEU A 202 25.63 15.21 -15.76
CA LEU A 202 26.84 15.98 -15.51
C LEU A 202 27.94 15.04 -15.04
N PHE A 203 29.09 15.11 -15.72
CA PHE A 203 30.34 14.47 -15.35
C PHE A 203 31.24 15.48 -14.65
N ARG A 204 31.92 15.04 -13.60
CA ARG A 204 33.05 15.73 -12.98
C ARG A 204 34.17 14.73 -12.80
N ILE A 205 35.33 15.01 -13.38
CA ILE A 205 36.48 14.12 -13.36
C ILE A 205 37.57 14.78 -12.51
N PHE A 206 37.95 14.10 -11.44
CA PHE A 206 39.10 14.42 -10.60
C PHE A 206 40.19 13.37 -10.82
N GLU A 207 41.41 13.61 -10.31
CA GLU A 207 42.56 12.70 -10.52
C GLU A 207 42.27 11.26 -10.09
N ASP A 208 41.50 11.05 -9.02
CA ASP A 208 41.21 9.74 -8.42
C ASP A 208 39.70 9.44 -8.31
N GLU A 209 38.83 10.23 -8.96
CA GLU A 209 37.37 10.11 -8.76
C GLU A 209 36.59 10.61 -9.97
N ILE A 210 35.60 9.82 -10.41
CA ILE A 210 34.63 10.21 -11.43
C ILE A 210 33.26 10.31 -10.78
N ILE A 211 32.66 11.49 -10.85
CA ILE A 211 31.32 11.76 -10.34
C ILE A 211 30.38 11.96 -11.52
N VAL A 212 29.32 11.16 -11.57
CA VAL A 212 28.25 11.25 -12.57
C VAL A 212 26.93 11.59 -11.88
N VAL A 213 26.36 12.74 -12.23
CA VAL A 213 25.14 13.27 -11.61
C VAL A 213 24.02 13.33 -12.62
N ASP A 214 22.87 12.75 -12.29
CA ASP A 214 21.59 13.01 -12.96
C ASP A 214 20.97 14.25 -12.32
N LEU A 215 20.83 15.33 -13.08
CA LEU A 215 20.26 16.59 -12.58
C LEU A 215 18.78 16.47 -12.19
N TYR A 216 18.11 15.35 -12.53
CA TYR A 216 16.78 15.02 -12.03
C TYR A 216 16.76 14.36 -10.64
N GLY A 217 17.92 14.00 -10.06
CA GLY A 217 18.03 13.60 -8.65
C GLY A 217 18.83 12.32 -8.34
N GLY A 218 19.84 11.96 -9.13
CA GLY A 218 20.72 10.81 -8.87
C GLY A 218 22.20 11.19 -8.90
N GLU A 219 23.04 10.52 -8.12
CA GLU A 219 24.50 10.73 -8.06
C GLU A 219 25.21 9.38 -7.93
N VAL A 220 26.23 9.13 -8.74
CA VAL A 220 27.11 7.95 -8.67
C VAL A 220 28.56 8.40 -8.71
N ILE A 221 29.37 7.78 -7.86
CA ILE A 221 30.80 8.03 -7.68
C ILE A 221 31.54 6.73 -7.97
N VAL A 222 32.56 6.79 -8.83
CA VAL A 222 33.53 5.72 -9.06
C VAL A 222 34.91 6.24 -8.65
N LYS A 223 35.68 5.40 -7.96
CA LYS A 223 37.02 5.68 -7.42
C LYS A 223 38.02 4.68 -7.95
#